data_AF-A0A7K2P8L0-F1
#
_entry.id   AF-A0A7K2P8L0-F1
#
_cell.length_a   1.000
_cell.length_b   1.000
_cell.length_c   1.000
_cell.angle_alpha   90.00
_cell.angle_beta   90.00
_cell.angle_gamma   90.00
#
_symmetry.space_group_name_H-M   'P 1'
#
loop_
_entity.id
_entity.type
_entity.pdbx_description
1 polymer ?
#
loop_
_entity_poly.entity_id
_entity_poly.type
_entity_poly.pdbx_seq_one_letter_code
_entity_poly.pdbx_strand_id
1 'polypeptide(L)'
;ARLAHTPAERLLARPELPAARALAARGLPARTIDGFLRPLLAALLYDPDLTTSSRCADLALRAFAGGRLALPEGGAEALPEHMARSLPPGTVHTGVRVTSVATNAVTTAEHGV
;
A
#
# COMPACT_ATOMS: atom_id res chain seq x y z
N ALA A 1 -2.74 -20.27 -8.18
CA ALA A 1 -1.48 -21.02 -8.01
C ALA A 1 -0.23 -20.30 -8.55
N ARG A 2 -0.19 -19.70 -9.76
CA ARG A 2 1.04 -19.07 -10.30
C ARG A 2 1.52 -17.80 -9.57
N LEU A 3 0.61 -16.93 -9.11
CA LEU A 3 1.00 -15.60 -8.58
C LEU A 3 1.79 -15.69 -7.26
N ALA A 4 1.34 -16.54 -6.33
CA ALA A 4 1.95 -16.70 -5.00
C ALA A 4 3.44 -17.09 -5.06
N HIS A 5 3.85 -17.86 -6.07
CA HIS A 5 5.23 -18.32 -6.27
C HIS A 5 6.00 -17.53 -7.33
N THR A 6 5.40 -16.47 -7.89
CA THR A 6 6.13 -15.61 -8.85
C THR A 6 7.17 -14.77 -8.09
N PRO A 7 8.44 -14.74 -8.51
CA PRO A 7 9.43 -13.84 -7.91
C PRO A 7 8.99 -12.37 -8.01
N ALA A 8 9.26 -11.57 -6.98
CA ALA A 8 8.81 -10.18 -6.91
C ALA A 8 9.37 -9.35 -8.08
N GLU A 9 10.61 -9.61 -8.47
CA GLU A 9 11.33 -8.95 -9.56
C GLU A 9 10.59 -9.14 -10.89
N ARG A 10 10.00 -10.31 -11.12
CA ARG A 10 9.19 -10.55 -12.33
C ARG A 10 7.88 -9.78 -12.33
N LEU A 11 7.30 -9.51 -11.17
CA LEU A 11 6.11 -8.66 -11.06
C LEU A 11 6.48 -7.20 -11.28
N LEU A 12 7.60 -6.75 -10.70
CA LEU A 12 8.13 -5.40 -10.86
C LEU A 12 8.57 -5.09 -12.30
N ALA A 13 9.04 -6.09 -13.06
CA ALA A 13 9.43 -5.92 -14.46
C ALA A 13 8.25 -5.80 -15.44
N ARG A 14 6.99 -6.03 -15.00
CA ARG A 14 5.83 -5.92 -15.89
C ARG A 14 5.58 -4.46 -16.31
N PRO A 15 4.96 -4.21 -17.47
CA PRO A 15 4.46 -2.88 -17.81
C PRO A 15 3.54 -2.35 -16.71
N GLU A 16 3.81 -1.12 -16.28
CA GLU A 16 3.01 -0.45 -15.27
C GLU A 16 1.77 0.18 -15.89
N LEU A 17 0.63 -0.09 -15.26
CA LEU A 17 -0.68 0.45 -15.60
C LEU A 17 -1.42 0.73 -14.30
N PRO A 18 -2.46 1.58 -14.30
CA PRO A 18 -3.41 1.61 -13.19
C PRO A 18 -3.97 0.21 -12.91
N ALA A 19 -4.07 -0.19 -11.64
CA ALA A 19 -4.48 -1.52 -11.23
C ALA A 19 -5.86 -1.90 -11.79
N ALA A 20 -6.81 -0.96 -11.86
CA ALA A 20 -8.11 -1.16 -12.50
C ALA A 20 -8.00 -1.65 -13.95
N ARG A 21 -7.13 -1.02 -14.75
CA ARG A 21 -6.93 -1.39 -16.17
C ARG A 21 -6.22 -2.73 -16.30
N ALA A 22 -5.18 -2.95 -15.48
CA ALA A 22 -4.46 -4.20 -15.48
C ALA A 22 -5.35 -5.38 -15.06
N LEU A 23 -6.27 -5.18 -14.12
CA LEU A 23 -7.21 -6.20 -13.65
C LEU A 23 -8.22 -6.59 -14.75
N ALA A 24 -8.79 -5.61 -15.44
CA ALA A 24 -9.70 -5.85 -16.57
C ALA A 24 -9.03 -6.63 -17.72
N ALA A 25 -7.73 -6.41 -17.95
CA ALA A 25 -6.97 -7.07 -19.01
C ALA A 25 -6.59 -8.54 -18.73
N ARG A 26 -6.84 -9.09 -17.53
CA ARG A 26 -6.35 -10.44 -17.15
C ARG A 26 -7.17 -11.61 -17.71
N GLY A 27 -8.20 -11.35 -18.52
CA GLY A 27 -9.06 -12.38 -19.10
C GLY A 27 -9.86 -13.18 -18.06
N LEU A 28 -10.05 -12.61 -16.87
CA LEU A 28 -10.85 -13.23 -15.81
C LEU A 28 -12.34 -12.89 -16.01
N PRO A 29 -13.27 -13.77 -15.56
CA PRO A 29 -14.68 -13.47 -15.63
C PRO A 29 -15.03 -12.19 -14.86
N ALA A 30 -15.90 -11.35 -15.42
CA ALA A 30 -16.34 -10.09 -14.78
C ALA A 30 -16.83 -10.30 -13.35
N ARG A 31 -17.62 -11.37 -13.10
CA ARG A 31 -18.08 -11.74 -11.75
C ARG A 31 -16.95 -11.92 -10.72
N THR A 32 -15.79 -12.44 -11.14
CA THR A 32 -14.63 -12.66 -10.28
C THR A 32 -13.88 -11.36 -10.05
N ILE A 33 -13.80 -10.52 -11.09
CA ILE A 33 -13.19 -9.20 -11.00
C ILE A 33 -14.00 -8.33 -10.03
N ASP A 34 -15.28 -8.14 -10.30
CA ASP A 34 -16.10 -7.18 -9.55
C ASP A 34 -16.56 -7.73 -8.20
N GLY A 35 -16.81 -9.03 -8.09
CA GLY A 35 -17.29 -9.65 -6.84
C GLY A 35 -16.21 -9.98 -5.82
N PHE A 36 -14.94 -10.08 -6.22
CA PHE A 36 -13.86 -10.52 -5.32
C PHE A 36 -12.58 -9.72 -5.47
N LEU A 37 -12.00 -9.65 -6.67
CA LEU A 37 -10.66 -9.07 -6.83
C LEU A 37 -10.64 -7.55 -6.64
N ARG A 38 -11.63 -6.83 -7.17
CA ARG A 38 -11.76 -5.39 -7.01
C ARG A 38 -11.94 -4.99 -5.53
N PRO A 39 -12.91 -5.53 -4.77
CA PRO A 39 -13.05 -5.17 -3.36
C PRO A 39 -11.85 -5.59 -2.52
N LEU A 40 -11.26 -6.76 -2.79
CA LEU A 40 -10.04 -7.20 -2.10
C LEU A 40 -8.86 -6.24 -2.33
N LEU A 41 -8.59 -5.89 -3.58
CA LEU A 41 -7.50 -4.97 -3.91
C LEU A 41 -7.75 -3.57 -3.36
N ALA A 42 -8.99 -3.08 -3.40
CA ALA A 42 -9.34 -1.78 -2.83
C ALA A 42 -9.02 -1.72 -1.33
N ALA A 43 -9.32 -2.81 -0.60
CA ALA A 43 -8.99 -2.93 0.81
C ALA A 43 -7.48 -3.08 1.05
N LEU A 44 -6.78 -3.92 0.28
CA LEU A 44 -5.34 -4.15 0.45
C LEU A 44 -4.49 -2.92 0.11
N LEU A 45 -4.94 -2.09 -0.82
CA LEU A 45 -4.20 -0.92 -1.31
C LEU A 45 -4.70 0.40 -0.69
N TYR A 46 -5.80 0.39 0.07
CA TYR A 46 -6.48 1.60 0.54
C TYR A 46 -6.83 2.57 -0.61
N ASP A 47 -7.23 2.02 -1.75
CA ASP A 47 -7.45 2.76 -3.00
C ASP A 47 -8.72 2.25 -3.68
N PRO A 48 -9.88 2.89 -3.45
CA PRO A 48 -11.17 2.40 -3.94
C PRO A 48 -11.27 2.41 -5.48
N ASP A 49 -10.58 3.33 -6.14
CA ASP A 49 -10.61 3.50 -7.59
C ASP A 49 -9.54 2.65 -8.30
N LEU A 50 -8.66 1.99 -7.54
CA LEU A 50 -7.55 1.17 -8.05
C LEU A 50 -6.68 1.92 -9.07
N THR A 51 -6.38 3.18 -8.73
CA THR A 51 -5.47 4.07 -9.48
C THR A 51 -4.00 3.73 -9.27
N THR A 52 -3.69 3.06 -8.16
CA THR A 52 -2.38 2.54 -7.76
C THR A 52 -1.80 1.63 -8.84
N SER A 53 -0.47 1.56 -8.88
CA SER A 53 0.30 0.68 -9.77
C SER A 53 -0.20 -0.77 -9.79
N SER A 54 -0.34 -1.32 -10.99
CA SER A 54 -0.59 -2.75 -11.22
C SER A 54 0.49 -3.66 -10.60
N ARG A 55 1.73 -3.17 -10.49
CA ARG A 55 2.84 -3.89 -9.83
C ARG A 55 2.60 -4.01 -8.34
N CYS A 56 2.17 -2.93 -7.69
CA CYS A 56 1.78 -2.93 -6.27
C CYS A 56 0.59 -3.87 -6.03
N ALA A 57 -0.44 -3.83 -6.91
CA ALA A 57 -1.57 -4.74 -6.84
C ALA A 57 -1.15 -6.22 -6.97
N ASP A 58 -0.27 -6.55 -7.91
CA ASP A 58 0.29 -7.89 -8.08
C ASP A 58 1.09 -8.34 -6.85
N LEU A 59 1.87 -7.46 -6.23
CA LEU A 59 2.64 -7.75 -5.00
C LEU A 59 1.72 -7.96 -3.79
N ALA A 60 0.69 -7.12 -3.63
CA ALA A 60 -0.32 -7.26 -2.58
C ALA A 60 -1.07 -8.59 -2.71
N LEU A 61 -1.54 -8.93 -3.92
CA LEU A 61 -2.20 -10.22 -4.18
C LEU A 61 -1.24 -11.41 -3.99
N ARG A 62 0.03 -11.27 -4.36
CA ARG A 62 1.06 -12.29 -4.11
C ARG A 62 1.23 -12.53 -2.60
N ALA A 63 1.36 -11.47 -1.81
CA ALA A 63 1.50 -11.56 -0.36
C ALA A 63 0.26 -12.20 0.28
N PHE A 64 -0.93 -11.74 -0.12
CA PHE A 64 -2.21 -12.32 0.30
C PHE A 64 -2.31 -13.81 -0.02
N ALA A 65 -2.05 -14.19 -1.27
CA ALA A 65 -2.09 -15.59 -1.71
C ALA A 65 -0.98 -16.46 -1.10
N GLY A 66 0.10 -15.85 -0.61
CA GLY A 66 1.19 -16.52 0.10
C GLY A 66 0.84 -16.93 1.53
N GLY A 67 -0.30 -16.47 2.07
CA GLY A 67 -0.89 -17.00 3.31
C GLY A 67 -0.15 -16.64 4.60
N ARG A 68 0.64 -15.56 4.62
CA ARG A 68 1.38 -15.08 5.80
C ARG A 68 0.86 -13.73 6.29
N LEU A 69 -0.46 -13.59 6.36
CA LEU A 69 -1.09 -12.42 6.96
C LEU A 69 -1.03 -12.57 8.49
N ALA A 70 -0.54 -11.54 9.17
CA ALA A 70 -0.45 -11.49 10.62
C ALA A 70 -0.89 -10.10 11.09
N LEU A 71 -1.52 -10.05 12.26
CA LEU A 71 -1.79 -8.81 12.97
C LEU A 71 -0.80 -8.72 14.13
N PRO A 72 -0.11 -7.60 14.34
CA PRO A 72 0.73 -7.42 15.51
C PRO A 72 -0.08 -7.62 16.79
N GLU A 73 0.53 -8.20 17.81
CA GLU A 73 -0.03 -8.16 19.16
C GLU A 73 -0.20 -6.69 19.58
N GLY A 74 -1.38 -6.34 20.13
CA GLY A 74 -1.75 -4.95 20.40
C GLY A 74 -2.41 -4.21 19.22
N GLY A 75 -2.58 -4.86 18.07
CA GLY A 75 -3.30 -4.30 16.92
C GLY A 75 -2.42 -3.52 15.94
N ALA A 76 -3.05 -2.84 14.98
CA ALA A 76 -2.36 -2.17 13.88
C ALA A 76 -1.46 -1.00 14.34
N GLU A 77 -1.79 -0.36 15.46
CA GLU A 77 -1.02 0.78 16.03
C GLU A 77 0.33 0.35 16.64
N ALA A 78 0.49 -0.93 17.02
CA ALA A 78 1.73 -1.40 17.62
C ALA A 78 2.94 -1.27 16.67
N LEU A 79 2.73 -1.37 15.35
CA LEU A 79 3.79 -1.23 14.35
C LEU A 79 4.34 0.22 14.27
N PRO A 80 3.53 1.26 13.99
CA PRO A 80 4.03 2.63 13.97
C PRO A 80 4.63 3.06 15.32
N GLU A 81 4.08 2.63 16.46
CA GLU A 81 4.69 2.86 17.77
C GLU A 81 6.07 2.23 17.91
N HIS A 82 6.26 1.00 17.40
CA HIS A 82 7.57 0.35 17.37
C HIS A 82 8.56 1.11 16.49
N MET A 83 8.13 1.57 15.32
CA MET A 83 8.95 2.38 14.42
C MET A 83 9.34 3.72 15.07
N ALA A 84 8.40 4.42 15.70
CA ALA A 84 8.65 5.70 16.37
C ALA A 84 9.68 5.57 17.50
N ARG A 85 9.66 4.48 18.27
CA ARG A 85 10.64 4.20 19.34
C ARG A 85 12.08 4.04 18.85
N SER A 86 12.28 3.71 17.58
CA SER A 86 13.63 3.59 17.00
C SER A 86 14.26 4.93 16.63
N LEU A 87 13.51 6.03 16.73
CA LEU A 87 13.96 7.37 16.40
C LEU A 87 14.42 8.13 17.66
N PRO A 88 15.32 9.13 17.53
CA PRO A 88 15.65 10.02 18.63
C PRO A 88 14.40 10.69 19.21
N PRO A 89 14.36 10.95 20.53
CA PRO A 89 13.25 11.67 21.15
C PRO A 89 12.99 13.01 20.46
N GLY A 90 11.71 13.34 20.25
CA GLY A 90 11.31 14.58 19.57
C GLY A 90 11.37 14.54 18.05
N THR A 91 11.71 13.41 17.41
CA THR A 91 11.75 13.32 15.93
C THR A 91 10.35 13.35 15.29
N VAL A 92 9.35 12.77 15.96
CA VAL A 92 8.00 12.63 15.39
C VAL A 92 7.08 13.67 16.02
N HIS A 93 6.52 14.55 15.18
CA HIS A 93 5.53 15.54 15.57
C HIS A 93 4.17 15.19 14.95
N THR A 94 3.20 14.81 15.78
CA THR A 94 1.83 14.50 15.36
C THR A 94 0.88 15.66 15.67
N GLY A 95 -0.28 15.71 15.00
CA GLY A 95 -1.24 16.81 15.17
C GLY A 95 -0.81 18.13 14.54
N VAL A 96 0.35 18.15 13.87
CA VAL A 96 0.89 19.35 13.23
C VAL A 96 0.43 19.43 11.78
N ARG A 97 -0.27 20.50 11.43
CA ARG A 97 -0.68 20.77 10.05
C ARG A 97 0.49 21.31 9.23
N VAL A 98 0.91 20.54 8.23
CA VAL A 98 1.86 20.99 7.21
C VAL A 98 1.17 21.94 6.23
N THR A 99 1.79 23.09 5.95
CA THR A 99 1.28 24.11 5.01
C THR A 99 2.15 24.24 3.76
N SER A 100 3.43 23.86 3.83
CA SER A 100 4.34 23.84 2.69
C SER A 100 5.44 22.81 2.89
N VAL A 101 5.94 22.23 1.79
CA VAL A 101 7.07 21.30 1.78
C VAL A 101 8.07 21.77 0.73
N ALA A 102 9.32 21.93 1.13
CA ALA A 102 10.48 22.17 0.29
C ALA A 102 11.49 21.02 0.47
N THR A 103 12.49 20.95 -0.41
CA THR A 103 13.50 19.88 -0.40
C THR A 103 14.17 19.67 0.96
N ASN A 104 14.34 20.75 1.74
CA ASN A 104 15.05 20.75 3.01
C ASN A 104 14.24 21.33 4.18
N ALA A 105 12.95 21.63 3.98
CA ALA A 105 12.14 22.29 5.00
C ALA A 105 10.66 21.94 4.88
N VAL A 106 9.97 21.95 6.02
CA VAL A 106 8.52 21.78 6.10
C VAL A 106 7.98 22.95 6.89
N THR A 107 7.11 23.75 6.30
CA THR A 107 6.41 24.82 7.01
C THR A 107 5.15 24.26 7.64
N THR A 108 4.89 24.63 8.89
CA THR A 108 3.71 24.18 9.63
C THR A 108 2.90 25.36 10.14
N ALA A 109 1.60 25.14 10.36
CA ALA A 109 0.69 26.20 10.80
C ALA A 109 1.01 26.73 12.21
N GLU A 110 1.58 25.90 13.08
CA GLU A 110 1.74 26.20 14.51
C GLU A 110 3.21 26.31 14.97
N HIS A 111 4.16 25.78 14.19
CA HIS A 111 5.57 25.72 14.60
C HIS A 111 6.51 26.48 13.66
N GLY A 112 5.98 27.20 12.66
CA GLY A 112 6.79 27.94 11.69
C GLY A 112 7.54 27.03 10.71
N VAL A 113 8.69 27.50 10.22
CA VAL A 113 9.67 26.74 9.44
C VAL A 113 10.75 26.23 10.37
#